data_AF-A0A2N2FDN7-F1
#
_entry.id   AF-A0A2N2FDN7-F1
#
_cell.length_a   1.000
_cell.length_b   1.000
_cell.length_c   1.000
_cell.angle_alpha   90.00
_cell.angle_beta   90.00
_cell.angle_gamma   90.00
#
_symmetry.space_group_name_H-M   'P 1'
#
loop_
_entity.id
_entity.type
_entity.pdbx_description
1 polymer ?
#
loop_
_entity_poly.entity_id
_entity_poly.type
_entity_poly.pdbx_seq_one_letter_code
_entity_poly.pdbx_strand_id
1 'polypeptide(L)'
;MRHLTKDGVDIVEGYDYIITLDRKCWDNITDLDRVKILRHELRHTFFDIESDDNPYKLLNHSISDFYEEVDLNKNDPRWRERVATLTEDIYEQEKEARIEKKRKKTKEY
;
A
#
# COMPACT_ATOMS: atom_id res chain seq x y z
N MET A 1 15.74 4.45 2.67
CA MET A 1 14.39 4.88 3.04
C MET A 1 14.27 6.34 2.62
N ARG A 2 13.33 6.68 1.73
CA ARG A 2 13.13 8.06 1.25
C ARG A 2 11.84 8.58 1.87
N HIS A 3 11.95 9.53 2.77
CA HIS A 3 10.79 10.17 3.40
C HIS A 3 10.26 11.24 2.43
N LEU A 4 8.94 11.27 2.22
CA LEU A 4 8.27 12.33 1.46
C LEU A 4 7.66 13.28 2.47
N THR A 5 8.30 14.42 2.70
CA THR A 5 7.75 15.54 3.49
C THR A 5 7.10 16.54 2.53
N LYS A 6 5.98 17.14 2.94
CA LYS A 6 5.46 18.31 2.23
C LYS A 6 6.32 19.50 2.62
N ASP A 7 7.43 19.71 1.90
CA ASP A 7 8.31 20.84 2.13
C ASP A 7 7.53 22.15 1.93
N GLY A 8 7.60 23.06 2.91
CA GLY A 8 7.02 24.41 2.81
C GLY A 8 5.66 24.65 3.46
N VAL A 9 5.21 23.78 4.39
CA VAL A 9 4.08 24.10 5.27
C VAL A 9 4.56 24.14 6.70
N ASP A 10 4.47 25.32 7.33
CA ASP A 10 4.61 25.46 8.78
C ASP A 10 3.40 24.79 9.45
N ILE A 11 3.48 23.47 9.60
CA ILE A 11 2.49 22.69 10.33
C ILE A 11 2.85 22.84 11.82
N VAL A 12 2.09 23.68 12.51
CA VAL A 12 2.24 23.92 13.96
C VAL A 12 1.70 22.75 14.77
N GLU A 13 0.72 22.00 14.23
CA GLU A 13 0.08 20.85 14.86
C GLU A 13 -0.28 19.79 13.79
N GLY A 14 0.10 18.53 14.01
CA GLY A 14 -0.17 17.43 13.09
C GLY A 14 0.42 16.08 13.54
N TYR A 15 0.13 15.03 12.78
CA TYR A 15 0.67 13.68 13.02
C TYR A 15 1.60 13.27 11.88
N ASP A 16 2.76 12.72 12.24
CA ASP A 16 3.67 12.06 11.30
C ASP A 16 3.31 10.59 11.17
N TYR A 17 3.25 10.10 9.93
CA TYR A 17 2.96 8.71 9.62
C TYR A 17 4.13 8.06 8.88
N ILE A 18 4.54 6.88 9.34
CA ILE A 18 5.47 6.02 8.61
C ILE A 18 4.65 4.90 7.98
N ILE A 19 4.53 4.93 6.65
CA ILE A 19 3.81 3.91 5.87
C ILE A 19 4.82 3.13 5.04
N THR A 20 4.82 1.80 5.20
CA THR A 20 5.63 0.89 4.37
C THR A 20 4.75 0.21 3.33
N LEU A 21 5.08 0.41 2.06
CA LEU A 21 4.34 -0.17 0.94
C LEU A 21 5.26 -1.07 0.10
N ASP A 22 4.65 -2.06 -0.56
CA ASP A 22 5.35 -2.87 -1.55
C ASP A 22 5.78 -1.99 -2.73
N ARG A 23 7.07 -2.02 -3.04
CA ARG A 23 7.65 -1.18 -4.09
C ARG A 23 7.13 -1.55 -5.48
N LYS A 24 6.94 -2.83 -5.77
CA LYS A 24 6.50 -3.29 -7.10
C LYS A 24 5.07 -2.86 -7.35
N CYS A 25 4.20 -2.99 -6.36
CA CYS A 25 2.86 -2.41 -6.37
C CYS A 25 2.94 -0.90 -6.61
N TRP A 26 3.67 -0.16 -5.77
CA TRP A 26 3.73 1.31 -5.83
C TRP A 26 4.21 1.86 -7.18
N ASP A 27 5.24 1.23 -7.76
CA ASP A 27 5.86 1.68 -9.01
C ASP A 27 5.00 1.37 -10.25
N ASN A 28 4.05 0.43 -10.18
CA ASN A 28 3.29 -0.06 -11.35
C ASN A 28 1.79 0.26 -11.35
N ILE A 29 1.26 0.84 -10.27
CA ILE A 29 -0.15 1.26 -10.19
C ILE A 29 -0.35 2.72 -10.62
N THR A 30 -1.61 3.09 -10.86
CA THR A 30 -1.98 4.47 -11.20
C THR A 30 -1.89 5.41 -9.99
N ASP A 31 -1.77 6.72 -10.23
CA ASP A 31 -1.81 7.72 -9.15
C ASP A 31 -3.13 7.68 -8.37
N LEU A 32 -4.24 7.35 -9.04
CA LEU A 32 -5.54 7.17 -8.39
C LEU A 32 -5.48 5.99 -7.41
N ASP A 33 -4.86 4.87 -7.80
CA ASP A 33 -4.68 3.71 -6.93
C ASP A 33 -3.73 4.01 -5.76
N ARG A 34 -2.67 4.80 -5.98
CA ARG A 34 -1.79 5.27 -4.89
C ARG A 34 -2.60 6.06 -3.85
N VAL A 35 -3.49 6.95 -4.28
CA VAL A 35 -4.38 7.68 -3.38
C VAL A 35 -5.32 6.73 -2.62
N LYS A 36 -5.88 5.72 -3.30
CA LYS A 36 -6.73 4.71 -2.64
C LYS A 36 -5.99 3.91 -1.58
N ILE A 37 -4.76 3.46 -1.88
CA ILE A 37 -3.90 2.75 -0.92
C ILE A 37 -3.60 3.64 0.28
N LEU A 38 -3.14 4.87 0.07
CA LEU A 38 -2.81 5.78 1.17
C LEU A 38 -4.03 6.07 2.06
N ARG A 39 -5.19 6.31 1.46
CA ARG A 39 -6.45 6.49 2.20
C ARG A 39 -6.82 5.23 2.98
N HIS A 40 -6.62 4.05 2.39
CA HIS A 40 -6.89 2.79 3.06
C HIS A 40 -5.98 2.58 4.26
N GLU A 41 -4.67 2.74 4.12
CA GLU A 41 -3.72 2.57 5.23
C GLU A 41 -3.95 3.58 6.36
N LEU A 42 -4.25 4.85 6.03
CA LEU A 42 -4.50 5.88 7.04
C LEU A 42 -5.78 5.63 7.86
N ARG A 43 -6.79 4.94 7.31
CA ARG A 43 -7.98 4.54 8.07
C ARG A 43 -7.70 3.48 9.14
N HIS A 44 -6.57 2.77 9.04
CA HIS A 44 -6.13 1.83 10.08
C HIS A 44 -5.37 2.50 11.21
N THR A 45 -5.37 3.84 11.27
CA THR A 45 -4.68 4.59 12.31
C THR A 45 -5.64 5.49 13.07
N PHE A 46 -5.51 5.57 14.39
CA PHE A 46 -6.25 6.53 15.20
C PHE A 46 -5.44 6.98 16.41
N PHE A 47 -5.80 8.16 16.91
CA PHE A 47 -5.25 8.74 18.13
C PHE A 47 -6.27 8.57 19.26
N ASP A 48 -5.89 7.80 20.28
CA ASP A 48 -6.69 7.55 21.47
C ASP A 48 -6.36 8.60 22.54
N ILE A 49 -7.20 9.63 22.63
CA ILE A 49 -7.05 10.74 23.57
C ILE A 49 -7.13 10.31 25.05
N GLU A 50 -7.72 9.13 25.32
CA GLU A 50 -7.90 8.60 26.67
C GLU A 50 -6.75 7.67 27.08
N SER A 51 -5.75 7.44 26.22
CA SER A 51 -4.63 6.55 26.52
C SER A 51 -3.51 7.27 27.26
N ASP A 52 -3.26 6.86 28.50
CA ASP A 52 -2.19 7.44 29.35
C ASP A 52 -0.76 7.03 28.97
N ASP A 53 -0.58 5.96 28.18
CA ASP A 53 0.75 5.37 27.88
C ASP A 53 1.15 5.52 26.41
N ASN A 54 0.35 4.95 25.49
CA ASN A 54 0.59 5.06 24.05
C ASN A 54 -0.70 5.43 23.31
N PRO A 55 -0.91 6.72 22.97
CA PRO A 55 -2.13 7.18 22.29
C PRO A 55 -2.18 6.81 20.81
N TYR A 56 -1.09 6.30 20.22
CA TYR A 56 -1.06 5.90 18.82
C TYR A 56 -1.47 4.44 18.66
N LYS A 57 -2.62 4.21 18.03
CA LYS A 57 -3.21 2.88 17.89
C LYS A 57 -3.45 2.52 16.42
N LEU A 58 -3.42 1.22 16.15
CA LEU A 58 -3.80 0.65 14.86
C LEU A 58 -5.16 -0.03 14.97
N LEU A 59 -6.04 0.22 14.01
CA LEU A 59 -7.27 -0.54 13.82
C LEU A 59 -6.95 -1.76 12.96
N ASN A 60 -7.44 -2.93 13.38
CA ASN A 60 -7.42 -4.11 12.54
C ASN A 60 -8.54 -4.03 11.51
N HIS A 61 -8.36 -4.71 10.38
CA HIS A 61 -9.41 -4.85 9.38
C HIS A 61 -10.69 -5.40 10.00
N SER A 62 -11.79 -4.65 9.84
CA SER A 62 -13.14 -5.06 10.19
C SER A 62 -13.99 -5.28 8.93
N ILE A 63 -15.11 -6.00 9.08
CA ILE A 63 -16.12 -6.14 8.01
C ILE A 63 -16.69 -4.76 7.63
N SER A 64 -16.81 -3.84 8.58
CA SER A 64 -17.27 -2.47 8.31
C SER A 64 -16.32 -1.72 7.38
N ASP A 65 -15.01 -1.93 7.50
CA ASP A 65 -14.00 -1.28 6.67
C ASP A 65 -14.16 -1.64 5.19
N PHE A 66 -14.58 -2.88 4.93
CA PHE A 66 -14.89 -3.35 3.58
C PHE A 66 -16.09 -2.62 2.99
N TYR A 67 -17.19 -2.47 3.75
CA TYR A 67 -18.36 -1.74 3.28
C TYR A 67 -18.06 -0.27 3.02
N GLU A 68 -17.31 0.38 3.92
CA GLU A 68 -16.88 1.77 3.74
C GLU A 68 -15.96 1.93 2.53
N GLU A 69 -15.05 0.99 2.31
CA GLU A 69 -14.17 1.02 1.15
C GLU A 69 -14.94 0.89 -0.17
N VAL A 70 -15.92 -0.01 -0.24
CA VAL A 70 -16.79 -0.16 -1.41
C VAL A 70 -17.61 1.11 -1.63
N ASP A 71 -18.12 1.73 -0.55
CA ASP A 71 -18.89 2.97 -0.64
C ASP A 71 -18.04 4.16 -1.12
N LEU A 72 -16.80 4.28 -0.62
CA LEU A 72 -15.84 5.32 -1.03
C LEU A 72 -15.34 5.13 -2.46
N ASN A 73 -15.35 3.91 -2.98
CA ASN A 73 -14.84 3.56 -4.30
C ASN A 73 -15.94 2.99 -5.22
N LYS A 74 -17.17 3.51 -5.15
CA LYS A 74 -18.32 3.05 -5.95
C LYS A 74 -18.06 2.93 -7.46
N ASN A 75 -17.19 3.79 -7.99
CA ASN A 75 -16.82 3.81 -9.40
C ASN A 75 -15.82 2.71 -9.79
N ASP A 76 -15.12 2.11 -8.82
CA ASP A 76 -14.18 1.00 -8.99
C ASP A 76 -14.10 0.18 -7.68
N PRO A 77 -15.15 -0.58 -7.34
CA PRO A 77 -15.24 -1.28 -6.06
C PRO A 77 -14.27 -2.47 -5.98
N ARG A 78 -13.73 -2.91 -7.12
CA ARG A 78 -12.77 -4.03 -7.23
C ARG A 78 -11.34 -3.55 -7.44
N TRP A 79 -11.05 -2.28 -7.17
CA TRP A 79 -9.71 -1.70 -7.34
C TRP A 79 -8.64 -2.53 -6.62
N ARG A 80 -8.94 -3.03 -5.42
CA ARG A 80 -8.03 -3.84 -4.60
C ARG A 80 -7.67 -5.15 -5.29
N GLU A 81 -8.67 -5.87 -5.82
CA GLU A 81 -8.47 -7.12 -6.56
C GLU A 81 -7.58 -6.86 -7.78
N ARG A 82 -7.88 -5.82 -8.55
CA ARG A 82 -7.11 -5.42 -9.73
C ARG A 82 -5.65 -5.10 -9.39
N VAL A 83 -5.41 -4.32 -8.33
CA VAL A 83 -4.06 -3.96 -7.87
C VAL A 83 -3.30 -5.19 -7.36
N ALA A 84 -3.98 -6.07 -6.63
CA ALA A 84 -3.39 -7.31 -6.13
C ALA A 84 -2.96 -8.23 -7.29
N THR A 85 -3.86 -8.48 -8.25
CA THR A 85 -3.57 -9.31 -9.43
C THR A 85 -2.41 -8.74 -10.24
N LEU A 86 -2.39 -7.43 -10.50
CA LEU A 86 -1.26 -6.80 -11.22
C LEU A 86 0.08 -7.04 -10.50
N THR A 87 0.09 -6.90 -9.18
CA THR A 87 1.30 -7.06 -8.38
C THR A 87 1.76 -8.52 -8.39
N GLU A 88 0.83 -9.46 -8.27
CA GLU A 88 1.08 -10.91 -8.36
C GLU A 88 1.66 -11.30 -9.72
N ASP A 89 1.07 -10.83 -10.81
CA ASP A 89 1.53 -11.08 -12.18
C ASP A 89 2.98 -10.61 -12.39
N ILE A 90 3.34 -9.44 -11.85
CA ILE A 90 4.72 -8.92 -11.90
C ILE A 90 5.68 -9.88 -11.19
N TYR A 91 5.30 -10.37 -10.01
CA TYR A 91 6.13 -11.31 -9.26
C TYR A 91 6.27 -12.66 -9.98
N GLU A 92 5.20 -13.16 -10.61
CA GLU A 92 5.26 -14.38 -11.43
C GLU A 92 6.16 -14.21 -12.64
N GLN A 93 6.01 -13.13 -13.41
CA GLN A 93 6.85 -12.83 -14.57
C GLN A 93 8.34 -12.76 -14.20
N GLU A 94 8.67 -12.11 -13.08
CA GLU A 94 10.04 -12.07 -12.59
C GLU A 94 10.58 -13.45 -12.21
N LYS A 95 9.75 -14.27 -11.55
CA LYS A 95 10.11 -15.64 -11.16
C LYS A 95 10.39 -16.49 -12.40
N GLU A 96 9.53 -16.44 -13.41
CA GLU A 96 9.70 -17.14 -14.68
C GLU A 96 10.96 -16.68 -15.41
N ALA A 97 11.18 -15.37 -15.52
CA ALA A 97 12.39 -14.81 -16.14
C ALA A 97 13.68 -15.27 -15.44
N ARG A 98 13.67 -15.40 -14.10
CA ARG A 98 14.81 -15.93 -13.33
C ARG A 98 15.03 -17.41 -13.61
N ILE A 99 13.97 -18.21 -13.72
CA ILE A 99 14.06 -19.65 -14.06
C ILE A 99 14.63 -19.82 -15.48
N GLU A 100 14.15 -19.04 -16.44
CA GLU A 100 14.61 -19.11 -17.82
C GLU A 100 16.09 -18.72 -17.95
N LYS A 101 16.51 -17.65 -17.26
CA LYS A 101 17.94 -17.26 -17.19
C LYS A 101 18.81 -18.39 -16.62
N LYS A 102 18.36 -19.08 -15.58
CA LYS A 102 19.08 -20.24 -15.01
C LYS A 102 19.18 -21.38 -16.01
N ARG A 103 18.08 -21.73 -16.69
CA ARG A 103 18.04 -22.80 -17.70
C ARG A 103 18.99 -22.54 -18.87
N LYS A 104 19.05 -21.30 -19.37
CA LYS A 104 19.98 -20.91 -20.44
C LYS A 104 21.44 -21.07 -20.00
N LYS A 105 21.78 -20.62 -18.79
CA LYS A 105 23.14 -20.74 -18.23
C LYS A 105 23.59 -22.21 -18.08
N THR A 106 22.69 -23.12 -17.71
CA THR A 106 23.02 -24.55 -17.59
C THR A 106 23.23 -25.24 -18.93
N LYS A 107 22.67 -24.73 -20.03
CA LYS A 107 22.84 -25.30 -21.38
C LYS A 107 24.13 -24.85 -22.09
N GLU A 108 24.80 -23.83 -21.57
CA GLU A 108 26.06 -23.29 -22.12
C GLU A 108 27.33 -23.94 -21.52
N TYR A 109 27.16 -24.87 -20.57
CA TYR A 109 28.21 -25.72 -19.99
C TYR A 109 27.93 -27.19 -20.31
#